data_AF-A0AA37K1P3-F1
#
_entry.id   AF-A0AA37K1P3-F1
#
_cell.length_a   1.000
_cell.length_b   1.000
_cell.length_c   1.000
_cell.angle_alpha   90.00
_cell.angle_beta   90.00
_cell.angle_gamma   90.00
#
_symmetry.space_group_name_H-M   'P 1'
#
loop_
_entity.id
_entity.type
_entity.pdbx_description
1 polymer ?
#
loop_
_entity_poly.entity_id
_entity_poly.type
_entity_poly.pdbx_seq_one_letter_code
_entity_poly.pdbx_strand_id
1 'polypeptide(L)' 'MARKTLDEIRAIPGPYISAADAAAYIGIDPQIIRVAAAGKSKIQLPFPTEKWTEKRLRIPKGPFIEWAEVREGRRQA' A
#
# COMPACT_ATOMS: atom_id res chain seq x y z
N MET A 1 13.71 -6.42 -4.00
CA MET A 1 12.29 -6.27 -4.40
C MET A 1 12.23 -5.31 -5.57
N ALA A 2 11.63 -5.70 -6.70
CA ALA A 2 11.42 -4.79 -7.83
C ALA A 2 10.41 -3.70 -7.43
N ARG A 3 10.69 -2.44 -7.78
CA ARG A 3 9.72 -1.37 -7.58
C ARG A 3 8.57 -1.56 -8.55
N LYS A 4 7.33 -1.49 -8.06
CA LYS A 4 6.13 -1.45 -8.90
C LYS A 4 5.76 0.01 -9.20
N THR A 5 5.31 0.25 -10.41
CA THR A 5 4.72 1.54 -10.83
C THR A 5 3.25 1.63 -10.41
N LEU A 6 2.67 2.84 -10.40
CA LEU A 6 1.26 3.03 -10.10
C LEU A 6 0.33 2.35 -11.12
N ASP A 7 0.75 2.30 -12.39
CA ASP A 7 0.03 1.62 -13.46
C ASP A 7 -0.07 0.11 -13.23
N GLU A 8 1.03 -0.53 -12.80
CA GLU A 8 1.02 -1.95 -12.42
C GLU A 8 0.09 -2.22 -11.24
N ILE A 9 -0.01 -1.29 -10.28
CA ILE A 9 -0.94 -1.42 -9.16
C ILE A 9 -2.40 -1.33 -9.66
N ARG A 10 -2.69 -0.43 -10.61
CA ARG A 10 -4.03 -0.30 -11.23
C ARG A 10 -4.45 -1.58 -11.95
N ALA A 11 -3.51 -2.21 -12.65
CA ALA A 11 -3.71 -3.44 -13.40
C ALA A 11 -4.00 -4.67 -12.52
N ILE A 12 -3.75 -4.63 -11.21
CA ILE A 12 -4.08 -5.74 -10.30
C ILE A 12 -5.60 -5.95 -10.27
N PRO A 13 -6.11 -7.17 -10.55
CA PRO A 13 -7.54 -7.43 -10.54
C PRO A 13 -8.14 -7.29 -9.14
N GLY A 14 -9.37 -6.78 -9.08
CA GLY A 14 -10.14 -6.63 -7.84
C GLY A 14 -9.93 -5.28 -7.13
N PRO A 15 -10.69 -5.04 -6.04
CA PRO A 15 -10.68 -3.77 -5.31
C PRO A 15 -9.58 -3.67 -4.25
N TYR A 16 -8.72 -4.68 -4.13
CA TYR A 16 -7.71 -4.79 -3.09
C TYR A 16 -6.34 -5.13 -3.66
N ILE A 17 -5.29 -4.64 -2.99
CA ILE A 17 -3.90 -5.03 -3.24
C ILE A 17 -3.28 -5.63 -1.97
N SER A 18 -2.20 -6.40 -2.16
CA SER A 18 -1.47 -6.97 -1.02
C SER A 18 -0.50 -5.96 -0.41
N ALA A 19 -0.06 -6.22 0.83
CA ALA A 19 1.03 -5.48 1.44
C ALA A 19 2.31 -5.51 0.61
N ALA A 20 2.56 -6.60 -0.14
CA ALA A 20 3.73 -6.71 -1.01
C ALA A 20 3.65 -5.77 -2.21
N ASP A 21 2.46 -5.62 -2.81
CA ASP A 21 2.25 -4.71 -3.93
C ASP A 21 2.41 -3.25 -3.49
N ALA A 22 1.76 -2.87 -2.37
CA ALA A 22 1.92 -1.55 -1.80
C ALA A 22 3.38 -1.26 -1.43
N ALA A 23 4.06 -2.20 -0.78
CA ALA A 23 5.47 -2.06 -0.40
C ALA A 23 6.39 -1.91 -1.62
N ALA A 24 6.12 -2.66 -2.69
CA ALA A 24 6.85 -2.56 -3.95
C ALA A 24 6.70 -1.18 -4.60
N TYR A 25 5.52 -0.56 -4.54
CA TYR A 25 5.33 0.82 -5.01
C TYR A 25 6.04 1.85 -4.13
N ILE A 26 5.90 1.73 -2.81
CA ILE A 26 6.47 2.69 -1.86
C ILE A 26 8.00 2.59 -1.81
N GLY A 27 8.54 1.39 -2.09
CA GLY A 27 9.96 1.08 -1.98
C GLY A 27 10.39 0.71 -0.56
N ILE A 28 9.52 0.06 0.22
CA ILE A 28 9.78 -0.38 1.60
C ILE A 28 9.59 -1.89 1.76
N ASP A 29 9.91 -2.42 2.93
CA ASP A 29 9.63 -3.81 3.25
C ASP A 29 8.13 -4.03 3.59
N PRO A 30 7.46 -5.06 3.06
CA PRO A 30 6.05 -5.32 3.34
C PRO A 30 5.75 -5.66 4.80
N GLN A 31 6.74 -6.13 5.57
CA GLN A 31 6.61 -6.33 7.01
C GLN A 31 6.37 -5.00 7.73
N ILE A 32 6.93 -3.88 7.24
CA ILE A 32 6.68 -2.56 7.83
C ILE A 32 5.19 -2.21 7.74
N ILE A 33 4.57 -2.45 6.58
CA ILE A 33 3.13 -2.24 6.39
C ILE A 33 2.32 -3.15 7.32
N ARG A 34 2.72 -4.43 7.45
CA ARG A 34 2.03 -5.38 8.35
C ARG A 34 2.09 -4.95 9.82
N VAL A 35 3.26 -4.53 10.30
CA VAL A 35 3.46 -4.10 11.69
C VAL A 35 2.72 -2.79 11.97
N ALA A 36 2.73 -1.84 11.03
CA ALA A 36 1.99 -0.59 11.13
C ALA A 36 0.47 -0.83 11.14
N ALA A 37 -0.05 -1.67 10.23
CA ALA A 37 -1.46 -2.05 10.21
C ALA A 37 -1.91 -2.81 11.47
N ALA A 38 -1.00 -3.56 12.10
CA ALA A 38 -1.26 -4.25 13.37
C ALA A 38 -1.21 -3.33 14.60
N GLY A 39 -0.94 -2.02 14.43
CA GLY A 39 -0.78 -1.07 15.54
C GLY A 39 0.47 -1.31 16.40
N LYS A 40 1.41 -2.12 15.91
CA LYS A 40 2.64 -2.49 16.62
C LYS A 40 3.83 -1.57 16.31
N SER A 41 3.63 -0.58 15.44
CA SER A 41 4.63 0.42 15.08
C SER A 41 4.11 1.82 15.34
N LYS A 42 5.02 2.77 15.58
CA LYS A 42 4.72 4.21 15.63
C LYS A 42 4.49 4.81 14.23
N ILE A 43 4.71 4.03 13.17
CA ILE A 43 4.50 4.45 11.78
C ILE A 43 3.01 4.39 11.46
N GLN A 44 2.44 5.54 11.08
CA GLN A 44 1.08 5.61 10.55
C GLN A 44 1.12 5.41 9.03
N LEU A 45 0.30 4.48 8.52
CA LEU A 45 0.13 4.30 7.09
C LEU A 45 -0.75 5.44 6.55
N PRO A 46 -0.37 6.06 5.41
CA PRO A 46 -1.12 7.16 4.84
C PRO A 46 -2.35 6.70 4.03
N PHE A 47 -2.64 5.41 4.04
CA PHE A 47 -3.78 4.77 3.38
C PHE A 47 -4.42 3.75 4.35
N PRO A 48 -5.73 3.49 4.22
CA PRO A 48 -6.41 2.51 5.05
C PRO A 48 -5.90 1.10 4.78
N THR A 49 -6.02 0.23 5.77
CA THR A 49 -5.78 -1.21 5.63
C THR A 49 -6.92 -1.98 6.28
N GLU A 50 -7.30 -3.11 5.69
CA GLU A 50 -8.34 -3.97 6.21
C GLU A 50 -7.75 -5.33 6.60
N LYS A 51 -8.23 -5.87 7.73
CA LYS A 51 -7.91 -7.25 8.13
C LYS A 51 -8.73 -8.20 7.27
N TRP A 52 -8.07 -8.99 6.42
CA TRP A 52 -8.75 -10.00 5.60
C TRP A 52 -8.92 -11.30 6.36
N THR A 53 -7.84 -11.79 6.97
CA THR A 53 -7.87 -12.97 7.84
C THR A 53 -7.05 -12.70 9.10
N GLU A 54 -7.02 -13.64 10.03
CA GLU A 54 -6.22 -13.50 11.27
C GLU A 54 -4.74 -13.17 10.99
N LYS A 55 -4.19 -13.67 9.88
CA LYS A 55 -2.78 -13.50 9.49
C LYS A 55 -2.56 -12.68 8.22
N ARG A 56 -3.63 -12.22 7.55
CA ARG A 56 -3.52 -11.48 6.27
C ARG A 56 -4.25 -10.15 6.35
N LEU A 57 -3.59 -9.12 5.82
CA LEU A 57 -4.19 -7.82 5.57
C LEU A 57 -4.35 -7.60 4.06
N ARG A 58 -5.35 -6.81 3.71
CA ARG A 58 -5.61 -6.33 2.36
C ARG A 58 -5.66 -4.81 2.40
N ILE A 59 -5.25 -4.17 1.32
CA ILE A 59 -5.22 -2.71 1.21
C ILE A 59 -6.25 -2.32 0.15
N PRO A 60 -7.23 -1.47 0.48
CA PRO A 60 -8.18 -0.93 -0.51
C PRO A 60 -7.43 -0.23 -1.63
N LYS A 61 -7.61 -0.71 -2.87
CA LYS A 61 -6.87 -0.24 -4.04
C LYS A 61 -7.22 1.22 -4.38
N GLY A 62 -8.49 1.61 -4.29
CA GLY A 62 -8.95 2.98 -4.56
C GLY A 62 -8.23 4.02 -3.69
N PRO A 63 -8.38 3.97 -2.35
CA PRO A 63 -7.70 4.89 -1.44
C PRO A 63 -6.17 4.86 -1.57
N PHE A 64 -5.58 3.70 -1.87
CA PHE A 64 -4.15 3.60 -2.11
C PHE A 64 -3.72 4.35 -3.38
N ILE A 65 -4.47 4.21 -4.48
CA ILE A 65 -4.21 4.93 -5.73
C ILE A 65 -4.39 6.43 -5.53
N GLU A 66 -5.47 6.88 -4.88
CA GLU A 66 -5.69 8.31 -4.61
C GLU A 66 -4.52 8.92 -3.83
N TRP A 67 -4.06 8.22 -2.79
CA TRP A 67 -2.86 8.64 -2.04
C TRP A 67 -1.61 8.67 -2.93
N ALA A 68 -1.42 7.65 -3.77
CA ALA A 68 -0.27 7.54 -4.66
C ALA A 68 -0.24 8.67 -5.68
N GLU A 69 -1.38 9.02 -6.28
CA GLU A 69 -1.52 10.13 -7.23
C GLU A 69 -1.19 11.48 -6.59
N VAL A 70 -1.71 11.73 -5.38
CA VAL A 70 -1.40 12.95 -4.62
C VAL A 70 0.11 13.04 -4.33
N ARG A 71 0.75 11.90 -4.02
CA ARG A 71 2.19 11.84 -3.74
C ARG A 71 3.04 12.10 -4.98
N GLU A 72 2.68 11.54 -6.15
CA GLU A 72 3.40 11.79 -7.40
C GLU A 72 3.20 13.23 -7.90
N GLY A 73 1.99 13.77 -7.77
CA GLY A 73 1.70 15.18 -8.09
C GLY A 73 2.52 16.17 -7.25
N ARG A 74 2.75 15.86 -5.97
CA ARG A 74 3.64 16.66 -5.10
C ARG A 74 5.12 16.54 -5.42
N ARG A 75 5.53 15.49 -6.14
CA ARG A 75 6.94 15.27 -6.49
C ARG A 75 7.35 16.02 -7.77
N GLN A 76 6.37 16.53 -8.53
CA GLN A 76 6.56 17.30 -9.76
C GLN A 76 6.34 18.81 -9.58
N ALA A 77 6.08 19.27 -8.35
CA ALA A 77 5.90 20.69 -8.01
C ALA A 77 7.13 21.27 -7.29
#